data_AF-A0A6L8B4N1-F1
#
_entry.id   AF-A0A6L8B4N1-F1
#
_cell.length_a   1.000
_cell.length_b   1.000
_cell.length_c   1.000
_cell.angle_alpha   90.00
_cell.angle_beta   90.00
_cell.angle_gamma   90.00
#
_symmetry.space_group_name_H-M   'P 1'
#
loop_
_entity.id
_entity.type
_entity.pdbx_description
1 polymer ?
#
loop_
_entity_poly.entity_id
_entity_poly.type
_entity_poly.pdbx_seq_one_letter_code
_entity_poly.pdbx_strand_id
1 'polypeptide(L)'
;MKYVVCFEREGNSWGAYVPDLPGCVAVGKSKEKVQTLITEAIEFHIEGLRLAGEDVPKPTTKLPRQKTSDETCEIISLEPVGAIS
;
A
#
# COMPACT_ATOMS: atom_id res chain seq x y z
N MET A 1 8.07 -4.16 -7.52
CA MET A 1 7.29 -5.21 -6.78
C MET A 1 5.81 -4.86 -6.88
N LYS A 2 4.87 -5.81 -6.76
CA LYS A 2 3.42 -5.51 -6.86
C LYS A 2 2.73 -5.87 -5.56
N TYR A 3 2.07 -4.92 -4.90
CA TYR A 3 1.33 -5.17 -3.66
C TYR A 3 -0.16 -4.94 -3.88
N VAL A 4 -0.97 -5.70 -3.15
CA VAL A 4 -2.41 -5.43 -3.05
C VAL A 4 -2.59 -4.29 -2.06
N VAL A 5 -3.25 -3.23 -2.48
CA VAL A 5 -3.63 -2.11 -1.64
C VAL A 5 -5.15 -2.04 -1.59
N CYS A 6 -5.70 -2.06 -0.40
CA CYS A 6 -7.13 -1.92 -0.18
C CYS A 6 -7.43 -0.48 0.19
N PHE A 7 -8.35 0.13 -0.55
CA PHE A 7 -8.85 1.47 -0.34
C PHE A 7 -10.24 1.40 0.27
N GLU A 8 -10.46 2.15 1.33
CA GLU A 8 -11.77 2.30 1.97
C GLU A 8 -12.18 3.76 1.99
N ARG A 9 -13.48 4.01 1.86
CA ARG A 9 -14.04 5.35 1.99
C ARG A 9 -14.92 5.42 3.23
N GLU A 10 -14.60 6.35 4.12
CA GLU A 10 -15.38 6.64 5.31
C GLU A 10 -15.88 8.09 5.22
N GLY A 11 -17.16 8.27 4.88
CA GLY A 11 -17.77 9.58 4.68
C GLY A 11 -17.06 10.38 3.58
N ASN A 12 -16.32 11.42 3.98
CA ASN A 12 -15.56 12.30 3.09
C ASN A 12 -14.03 12.08 3.17
N SER A 13 -13.62 10.97 3.79
CA SER A 13 -12.23 10.56 3.94
C SER A 13 -11.97 9.25 3.22
N TRP A 14 -10.72 9.05 2.82
CA TRP A 14 -10.21 7.84 2.21
C TRP A 14 -9.12 7.26 3.10
N GLY A 15 -9.16 5.94 3.29
CA GLY A 15 -8.11 5.15 3.90
C GLY A 15 -7.53 4.18 2.88
N ALA A 16 -6.27 3.78 3.09
CA ALA A 16 -5.67 2.65 2.41
C ALA A 16 -4.77 1.85 3.33
N TYR A 17 -4.73 0.54 3.11
CA TYR A 17 -3.86 -0.37 3.84
C TYR A 17 -3.33 -1.49 2.93
N VAL A 18 -2.23 -2.09 3.33
CA VAL A 18 -1.57 -3.20 2.61
C VAL A 18 -1.68 -4.47 3.44
N PRO A 19 -2.46 -5.48 3.02
CA PRO A 19 -2.60 -6.72 3.77
C PRO A 19 -1.28 -7.47 3.99
N ASP A 20 -0.35 -7.37 3.03
CA ASP A 20 0.96 -8.02 3.07
C ASP A 20 2.00 -7.30 3.92
N LEU A 21 1.79 -6.01 4.18
CA LEU A 21 2.70 -5.14 4.95
C LEU A 21 1.92 -4.52 6.11
N PRO A 22 1.64 -5.31 7.17
CA PRO A 22 0.92 -4.80 8.33
C PRO A 22 1.68 -3.62 8.93
N GLY A 23 1.00 -2.49 9.10
CA GLY A 23 1.59 -1.22 9.52
C GLY A 23 1.79 -0.21 8.40
N CYS A 24 1.75 -0.62 7.12
CA CYS A 24 1.66 0.29 5.98
C CYS A 24 0.21 0.71 5.76
N VAL A 25 -0.13 1.91 6.25
CA VAL A 25 -1.46 2.52 6.12
C VAL A 25 -1.34 4.00 5.75
N ALA A 26 -2.34 4.53 5.04
CA ALA A 26 -2.42 5.94 4.68
C ALA A 26 -3.87 6.43 4.74
N VAL A 27 -4.05 7.71 5.08
CA VAL A 27 -5.36 8.36 5.17
C VAL A 27 -5.30 9.73 4.50
N GLY A 28 -6.37 10.15 3.83
CA GLY A 28 -6.41 11.40 3.09
C GLY A 28 -7.82 11.80 2.64
N LYS A 29 -7.92 12.97 2.00
CA LYS A 29 -9.20 13.54 1.56
C LYS A 29 -9.68 13.02 0.20
N SER A 30 -8.79 12.38 -0.57
CA SER A 30 -9.14 11.80 -1.87
C SER A 30 -8.38 10.50 -2.08
N LYS A 31 -8.95 9.63 -2.92
CA LYS A 31 -8.36 8.34 -3.28
C LYS A 31 -6.97 8.51 -3.88
N GLU A 32 -6.79 9.47 -4.79
CA GLU A 32 -5.52 9.73 -5.47
C GLU A 32 -4.44 10.15 -4.48
N LYS A 33 -4.78 11.03 -3.53
CA LYS A 33 -3.82 11.46 -2.51
C LYS A 33 -3.40 10.30 -1.62
N VAL A 34 -4.37 9.47 -1.21
CA VAL A 34 -4.11 8.28 -0.41
C VAL A 34 -3.26 7.27 -1.18
N GLN A 35 -3.53 7.08 -2.47
CA GLN A 35 -2.76 6.20 -3.34
C GLN A 35 -1.29 6.62 -3.45
N THR A 36 -1.00 7.92 -3.59
CA THR A 36 0.38 8.42 -3.55
C THR A 36 1.02 8.14 -2.20
N LEU A 37 0.34 8.51 -1.10
CA LEU A 37 0.87 8.36 0.25
C LEU A 37 1.17 6.90 0.63
N ILE A 38 0.27 5.97 0.29
CA ILE A 38 0.47 4.55 0.60
C ILE A 38 1.60 3.96 -0.26
N THR A 39 1.75 4.41 -1.50
CA THR A 39 2.88 4.01 -2.35
C THR A 39 4.20 4.42 -1.71
N GLU A 40 4.34 5.69 -1.33
CA GLU A 40 5.53 6.22 -0.64
C GLU A 40 5.79 5.48 0.69
N ALA A 41 4.74 5.20 1.47
CA ALA A 41 4.86 4.48 2.74
C ALA A 41 5.38 3.05 2.55
N ILE A 42 4.89 2.35 1.53
CA ILE A 42 5.36 1.00 1.21
C ILE A 42 6.84 1.03 0.81
N GLU A 43 7.22 1.96 -0.06
CA GLU A 43 8.61 2.09 -0.53
C GLU A 43 9.55 2.39 0.62
N PHE A 44 9.18 3.33 1.48
CA PHE A 44 9.94 3.67 2.68
C PHE A 44 10.07 2.48 3.64
N HIS A 45 8.99 1.72 3.84
CA HIS A 45 9.01 0.56 4.73
C HIS A 45 9.90 -0.57 4.19
N ILE A 46 9.81 -0.87 2.89
CA ILE A 46 10.65 -1.87 2.22
C ILE A 46 12.13 -1.46 2.30
N GLU A 47 12.43 -0.19 2.07
CA GLU A 47 13.80 0.30 2.17
C GLU A 47 14.33 0.23 3.60
N GLY A 48 13.52 0.60 4.59
CA GLY A 48 13.86 0.43 6.00
C GLY A 48 14.20 -1.02 6.37
N LEU A 49 13.40 -1.99 5.91
CA LEU A 49 13.67 -3.41 6.13
C LEU A 49 15.00 -3.85 5.50
N ARG A 50 15.28 -3.41 4.27
CA ARG A 50 16.56 -3.71 3.60
C ARG A 50 17.75 -3.14 4.36
N LEU A 51 17.66 -1.90 4.82
CA LEU A 51 18.72 -1.24 5.60
C LEU A 51 18.94 -1.91 6.96
N ALA A 52 17.87 -2.43 7.56
CA ALA A 52 17.94 -3.21 8.80
C ALA A 52 18.48 -4.65 8.60
N GLY A 53 18.65 -5.10 7.34
CA GLY A 53 19.02 -6.47 7.02
C GLY A 53 17.89 -7.49 7.27
N GLU A 54 16.65 -7.02 7.32
CA GLU A 54 15.45 -7.85 7.48
C GLU A 54 14.90 -8.30 6.13
N ASP A 55 14.22 -9.45 6.13
CA ASP A 55 13.58 -9.99 4.93
C ASP A 55 12.34 -9.16 4.55
N VAL A 56 12.30 -8.70 3.31
CA VAL A 56 11.12 -8.02 2.76
C VAL A 56 10.00 -9.04 2.53
N PRO A 57 8.79 -8.83 3.11
CA PRO A 57 7.66 -9.71 2.90
C PRO A 57 7.35 -9.86 1.41
N LYS A 58 7.17 -11.09 0.96
CA LYS A 58 6.78 -11.33 -0.44
C LYS A 58 5.33 -10.92 -0.63
N PRO A 59 5.01 -10.14 -1.69
CA PRO A 59 3.64 -9.76 -1.96
C PRO A 59 2.79 -11.00 -2.25
N THR A 60 1.57 -11.01 -1.69
CA THR A 60 0.56 -12.03 -1.94
C THR A 60 -0.58 -11.40 -2.74
N THR A 61 -1.01 -12.07 -3.81
CA THR A 61 -2.13 -11.57 -4.65
C THR A 61 -3.50 -11.90 -4.03
N LYS A 62 -3.59 -12.12 -2.73
CA LYS A 62 -4.84 -12.51 -2.07
C LYS A 62 -5.61 -11.25 -1.68
N LEU A 63 -6.77 -11.07 -2.31
CA LEU A 63 -7.73 -10.06 -1.91
C LEU A 63 -8.41 -10.48 -0.60
N PRO A 64 -8.63 -9.57 0.37
CA PRO A 64 -9.43 -9.86 1.55
C PRO A 64 -10.85 -10.26 1.14
N ARG A 65 -11.45 -11.16 1.93
CA ARG A 65 -12.68 -11.89 1.57
C ARG A 65 -13.96 -11.10 1.85
N GLN A 66 -13.89 -10.03 2.63
CA GLN A 66 -15.03 -9.25 3.08
C GLN A 66 -15.04 -7.89 2.40
N LYS A 67 -15.93 -7.73 1.41
CA LYS A 67 -16.23 -6.42 0.85
C LYS A 67 -17.24 -5.73 1.76
N THR A 68 -16.88 -4.63 2.39
CA THR A 68 -17.86 -3.57 2.67
C THR A 68 -18.16 -2.86 1.34
N SER A 69 -19.36 -2.28 1.18
CA SER A 69 -19.79 -1.66 -0.09
C SER A 69 -18.88 -0.54 -0.60
N ASP A 70 -18.04 0.03 0.28
CA ASP A 70 -17.14 1.16 -0.01
C ASP A 70 -15.65 0.77 -0.02
N GLU A 71 -15.31 -0.51 0.13
CA GLU A 71 -13.92 -1.00 0.04
C GLU A 71 -13.61 -1.51 -1.38
N THR A 72 -12.48 -1.06 -1.93
CA THR A 72 -11.96 -1.49 -3.24
C THR A 72 -10.47 -1.79 -3.12
N CYS A 73 -10.05 -3.00 -3.49
CA CYS A 73 -8.64 -3.37 -3.51
C CYS A 73 -8.08 -3.39 -4.93
N GLU A 74 -6.90 -2.81 -5.10
CA GLU A 74 -6.20 -2.68 -6.37
C GLU A 74 -4.74 -3.15 -6.23
N ILE A 75 -4.16 -3.62 -7.33
CA ILE A 75 -2.75 -4.01 -7.36
C ILE A 75 -1.92 -2.80 -7.78
N ILE A 76 -1.09 -2.30 -6.87
CA ILE A 76 -0.16 -1.21 -7.16
C ILE A 76 1.20 -1.82 -7.50
N SER A 77 1.72 -1.43 -8.67
CA SER A 77 3.08 -1.77 -9.08
C SER A 77 4.03 -0.70 -8.56
N LEU A 78 4.88 -1.06 -7.61
CA LEU A 78 6.00 -0.24 -7.17
C LEU A 78 7.15 -0.40 -8.16
N GLU A 79 7.53 0.70 -8.77
CA GLU A 79 8.77 0.79 -9.54
C GLU A 79 9.91 1.13 -8.57
N PRO A 80 11.10 0.51 -8.69
CA PRO A 80 12.19 0.85 -7.81
C PRO A 80 12.59 2.32 -7.99
N VAL A 81 12.35 3.13 -6.96
CA VAL A 81 12.92 4.48 -6.87
C VAL A 81 14.44 4.32 -6.82
N GLY A 82 15.09 4.63 -7.95
CA GLY A 82 16.53 4.38 -8.14
C GLY A 82 16.98 4.20 -9.59
N ALA A 83 16.07 4.13 -10.57
CA ALA A 83 16.43 4.12 -12.00
C ALA A 83 16.64 5.52 -12.60
N ILE A 84 17.19 6.46 -11.82
CA ILE A 84 17.82 7.67 -12.36
C ILE A 84 19.34 7.48 -12.26
N SER A 85 19.87 6.75 -13.25
CA SER A 85 21.30 6.79 -13.59
C SER A 85 21.65 8.06 -14.36
#